data_AF-A0A091APS3-F1
#
_entry.id   AF-A0A091APS3-F1
#
_cell.length_a   1.000
_cell.length_b   1.000
_cell.length_c   1.000
_cell.angle_alpha   90.00
_cell.angle_beta   90.00
_cell.angle_gamma   90.00
#
_symmetry.space_group_name_H-M   'P 1'
#
loop_
_entity.id
_entity.type
_entity.pdbx_description
1 polymer ?
#
loop_
_entity_poly.entity_id
_entity_poly.type
_entity_poly.pdbx_seq_one_letter_code
_entity_poly.pdbx_strand_id
1 'polypeptide(L)'
;MPIQAALIKPLVDAILGLVGQGRDVKLKRDAAKAVREAIRELLLADPNENEVEAKLAIAKAAGIISQDVLLADEMLRKVKATPKHAASKSVGKKSAAKPASAKPGTAKPAKKAAKKPAKKS
;
A
#
# COMPACT_ATOMS: atom_id res chain seq x y z
N MET A 1 11.44 -63.01 15.24
CA MET A 1 10.27 -62.34 14.66
C MET A 1 10.68 -61.03 13.96
N PRO A 2 11.28 -61.04 12.75
CA PRO A 2 11.81 -59.84 12.10
C PRO A 2 10.78 -59.04 11.27
N ILE A 3 9.63 -59.64 10.97
CA ILE A 3 8.64 -59.08 10.02
C ILE A 3 7.92 -57.84 10.57
N GLN A 4 7.77 -57.73 11.90
CA GLN A 4 7.06 -56.61 12.52
C GLN A 4 7.84 -55.29 12.42
N ALA A 5 9.18 -55.31 12.44
CA ALA A 5 10.00 -54.08 12.36
C ALA A 5 10.08 -53.50 10.93
N ALA A 6 9.98 -54.34 9.90
CA ALA A 6 10.11 -53.92 8.50
C ALA A 6 8.93 -53.06 8.00
N LEU A 7 7.74 -53.23 8.60
CA LEU A 7 6.53 -52.46 8.26
C LEU A 7 6.38 -51.16 9.06
N ILE A 8 7.03 -51.06 10.22
CA ILE A 8 6.92 -49.89 11.10
C ILE A 8 7.61 -48.67 10.48
N LYS A 9 8.81 -48.84 9.92
CA LYS A 9 9.59 -47.73 9.36
C LYS A 9 8.91 -47.02 8.17
N PRO A 10 8.37 -47.71 7.15
CA PRO A 10 7.64 -47.04 6.06
C PRO A 10 6.35 -46.38 6.53
N LEU A 11 5.67 -46.92 7.55
CA LEU A 11 4.48 -46.27 8.13
C LEU A 11 4.85 -44.98 8.87
N VAL A 12 5.93 -45.01 9.65
CA VAL A 12 6.45 -43.83 10.35
C VAL A 12 6.90 -42.77 9.35
N ASP A 13 7.60 -43.14 8.27
CA ASP A 13 7.98 -42.22 7.21
C ASP A 13 6.76 -41.65 6.46
N ALA A 14 5.71 -42.45 6.23
CA ALA A 14 4.47 -41.94 5.63
C ALA A 14 3.77 -40.93 6.54
N ILE A 15 3.73 -41.17 7.86
CA ILE A 15 3.15 -40.24 8.84
C ILE A 15 3.99 -38.97 8.93
N LEU A 16 5.32 -39.09 9.03
CA LEU A 16 6.22 -37.92 9.04
C LEU A 16 6.13 -37.12 7.74
N GLY A 17 6.05 -37.80 6.59
CA GLY A 17 5.87 -37.19 5.29
C GLY A 17 4.56 -36.41 5.19
N LEU A 18 3.45 -37.00 5.65
CA LEU A 18 2.15 -36.34 5.68
C LEU A 18 2.13 -35.13 6.62
N VAL A 19 2.78 -35.23 7.78
CA VAL A 19 2.93 -34.11 8.72
C VAL A 19 3.81 -33.00 8.13
N GLY A 20 4.89 -33.36 7.43
CA GLY A 20 5.73 -32.41 6.70
C GLY A 20 4.94 -31.65 5.63
N GLN A 21 4.22 -32.37 4.78
CA GLN A 21 3.34 -31.77 3.76
C GLN A 21 2.28 -30.85 4.37
N GLY A 22 1.65 -31.26 5.48
CA GLY A 22 0.68 -30.43 6.18
C GLY A 22 1.27 -29.13 6.74
N ARG A 23 2.52 -29.17 7.22
CA ARG A 23 3.25 -27.98 7.69
C ARG A 23 3.59 -27.04 6.54
N ASP A 24 4.06 -27.55 5.41
CA ASP A 24 4.37 -26.74 4.22
C ASP A 24 3.13 -26.04 3.66
N VAL A 25 1.98 -26.72 3.65
CA VAL A 25 0.71 -26.12 3.21
C VAL A 25 0.28 -24.98 4.15
N LYS A 26 0.44 -25.16 5.47
CA LYS A 26 0.15 -24.09 6.44
C LYS A 26 1.10 -22.92 6.27
N LEU A 27 2.41 -23.17 6.20
CA LEU A 27 3.43 -22.14 5.98
C LEU A 27 3.17 -21.33 4.69
N LYS A 28 2.83 -21.99 3.59
CA LYS A 28 2.47 -21.32 2.33
C LYS A 28 1.19 -20.49 2.45
N ARG A 29 0.18 -20.97 3.18
CA ARG A 29 -1.07 -20.21 3.43
C ARG A 29 -0.81 -18.99 4.31
N ASP A 30 -0.02 -19.13 5.36
CA ASP A 30 0.34 -18.06 6.28
C ASP A 30 1.20 -17.00 5.58
N ALA A 31 2.15 -17.42 4.74
CA ALA A 31 2.91 -16.52 3.90
C ALA A 31 2.02 -15.78 2.88
N ALA A 32 1.09 -16.46 2.21
CA ALA A 32 0.13 -15.78 1.32
C ALA A 32 -0.78 -14.80 2.08
N LYS A 33 -1.13 -15.10 3.33
CA LYS A 33 -1.87 -14.17 4.20
C LYS A 33 -1.00 -12.96 4.58
N ALA A 34 0.25 -13.18 4.94
CA ALA A 34 1.20 -12.12 5.28
C ALA A 34 1.42 -11.15 4.11
N VAL A 35 1.51 -11.64 2.87
CA VAL A 35 1.61 -10.79 1.67
C VAL A 35 0.36 -9.94 1.48
N ARG A 36 -0.84 -10.52 1.63
CA ARG A 36 -2.09 -9.77 1.53
C ARG A 36 -2.20 -8.70 2.62
N GLU A 37 -1.77 -9.00 3.84
CA GLU A 37 -1.76 -8.04 4.94
C GLU A 37 -0.72 -6.94 4.70
N ALA A 38 0.46 -7.27 4.18
CA ALA A 38 1.47 -6.30 3.78
C ALA A 38 0.94 -5.33 2.71
N ILE A 39 0.26 -5.84 1.68
CA ILE A 39 -0.36 -5.00 0.63
C ILE A 39 -1.45 -4.12 1.23
N ARG A 40 -2.33 -4.65 2.09
CA ARG A 40 -3.36 -3.83 2.75
C ARG A 40 -2.75 -2.71 3.57
N GLU A 41 -1.71 -3.02 4.35
CA GLU A 41 -1.01 -2.05 5.18
C GLU A 41 -0.37 -0.95 4.32
N LEU A 42 0.25 -1.32 3.19
CA LEU A 42 0.83 -0.37 2.23
C LEU A 42 -0.19 0.51 1.51
N LEU A 43 -1.47 0.11 1.49
CA LEU A 43 -2.56 0.90 0.93
C LEU A 43 -3.22 1.83 1.95
N LEU A 44 -2.84 1.75 3.24
CA LEU A 44 -3.29 2.70 4.25
C LEU A 44 -2.62 4.07 4.04
N ALA A 45 -3.25 5.12 4.57
CA ALA A 45 -2.72 6.49 4.49
C ALA A 45 -1.39 6.65 5.24
N ASP A 46 -1.18 5.89 6.31
CA ASP A 46 0.03 5.86 7.12
C ASP A 46 0.54 4.41 7.26
N PRO A 47 1.29 3.89 6.29
CA PRO A 47 1.80 2.52 6.34
C PRO A 47 2.91 2.37 7.38
N ASN A 48 2.91 1.24 8.10
CA ASN A 48 4.01 0.84 8.97
C ASN A 48 5.06 0.02 8.19
N GLU A 49 6.14 0.68 7.78
CA GLU A 49 7.21 0.07 6.96
C GLU A 49 7.86 -1.15 7.63
N ASN A 50 8.11 -1.09 8.94
CA ASN A 50 8.80 -2.16 9.67
C ASN A 50 7.96 -3.44 9.71
N GLU A 51 6.65 -3.31 9.90
CA GLU A 51 5.73 -4.45 9.89
C GLU A 51 5.60 -5.06 8.50
N VAL A 52 5.52 -4.21 7.47
CA VAL A 52 5.45 -4.65 6.08
C VAL A 52 6.70 -5.43 5.71
N GLU A 53 7.89 -4.96 6.09
CA GLU A 53 9.15 -5.66 5.87
C GLU A 53 9.20 -7.03 6.54
N ALA A 54 8.76 -7.12 7.79
CA ALA A 54 8.71 -8.39 8.52
C ALA A 54 7.76 -9.38 7.82
N LYS A 55 6.57 -8.92 7.41
CA LYS A 55 5.56 -9.74 6.69
C LYS A 55 6.10 -10.20 5.32
N LEU A 56 6.82 -9.34 4.61
CA LEU A 56 7.50 -9.66 3.35
C LEU A 56 8.65 -10.65 3.54
N ALA A 57 9.44 -10.52 4.60
CA ALA A 57 10.53 -11.44 4.92
C ALA A 57 10.01 -12.85 5.22
N ILE A 58 8.89 -12.98 5.95
CA ILE A 58 8.23 -14.26 6.20
C ILE A 58 7.79 -14.91 4.87
N ALA A 59 7.20 -14.12 3.96
CA ALA A 59 6.77 -14.61 2.66
C ALA A 59 7.94 -15.09 1.78
N LYS A 60 9.05 -14.35 1.77
CA LYS A 60 10.28 -14.73 1.07
C LYS A 60 10.92 -15.98 1.67
N ALA A 61 10.96 -16.09 3.00
CA ALA A 61 11.50 -17.25 3.71
C ALA A 61 10.67 -18.53 3.47
N ALA A 62 9.36 -18.40 3.28
CA ALA A 62 8.49 -19.50 2.88
C ALA A 62 8.66 -19.92 1.40
N GLY A 63 9.57 -19.30 0.66
CA GLY A 63 9.85 -19.61 -0.74
C GLY A 63 8.73 -19.19 -1.69
N ILE A 64 7.84 -18.28 -1.26
CA ILE A 64 6.81 -17.73 -2.15
C ILE A 64 7.46 -16.68 -3.04
N ILE A 65 7.76 -17.09 -4.28
CA ILE A 65 8.17 -16.20 -5.37
C ILE A 65 6.93 -15.90 -6.20
N SER A 66 6.01 -15.11 -5.64
CA SER A 66 4.80 -14.67 -6.34
C SER A 66 4.95 -13.25 -6.84
N GLN A 67 4.21 -12.92 -7.90
CA GLN A 67 4.12 -11.54 -8.43
C GLN A 67 3.70 -10.55 -7.33
N ASP A 68 2.85 -10.99 -6.39
CA ASP A 68 2.39 -10.18 -5.27
C ASP A 68 3.51 -9.77 -4.31
N VAL A 69 4.53 -10.62 -4.10
CA VAL A 69 5.70 -10.30 -3.27
C VAL A 69 6.55 -9.23 -3.95
N LEU A 70 6.76 -9.34 -5.26
CA LEU A 70 7.49 -8.33 -6.05
C LEU A 70 6.75 -6.99 -6.05
N LEU A 71 5.42 -7.02 -6.23
CA LEU A 71 4.57 -5.83 -6.16
C LEU A 71 4.63 -5.17 -4.79
N ALA A 72 4.56 -5.95 -3.70
CA ALA A 72 4.66 -5.43 -2.35
C ALA A 72 6.04 -4.79 -2.07
N ASP A 73 7.12 -5.37 -2.58
CA ASP A 73 8.47 -4.79 -2.52
C ASP A 73 8.56 -3.44 -3.25
N GLU A 74 8.00 -3.35 -4.45
CA GLU A 74 7.96 -2.09 -5.21
C GLU A 74 7.12 -1.02 -4.51
N MET A 75 5.98 -1.39 -3.94
CA MET A 75 5.15 -0.48 -3.16
C MET A 75 5.86 0.01 -1.91
N LEU A 76 6.53 -0.87 -1.16
CA LEU A 76 7.33 -0.49 0.00
C LEU A 76 8.45 0.49 -0.38
N ARG A 77 9.13 0.27 -1.51
CA ARG A 77 10.14 1.21 -2.02
C ARG A 77 9.55 2.59 -2.32
N LYS A 78 8.35 2.66 -2.89
CA LYS A 78 7.65 3.93 -3.18
C LYS A 78 7.26 4.68 -1.90
N VAL A 79 6.80 3.95 -0.88
CA VAL A 79 6.48 4.51 0.43
C VAL A 79 7.73 5.11 1.07
N LYS A 80 8.84 4.37 1.11
CA LYS A 80 10.13 4.86 1.63
C LYS A 80 10.68 6.06 0.88
N ALA A 81 10.48 6.09 -0.43
CA ALA A 81 10.91 7.20 -1.28
C ALA A 81 10.02 8.45 -1.17
N THR A 82 8.79 8.31 -0.66
CA THR A 82 7.83 9.42 -0.54
C THR A 82 7.74 9.83 0.93
N PRO A 83 8.58 10.77 1.40
CA PRO A 83 8.52 11.20 2.79
C PRO A 83 7.14 11.76 3.11
N LYS A 84 6.61 11.42 4.30
CA LYS A 84 5.26 11.76 4.79
C LYS A 84 4.88 13.25 4.72
N HIS A 85 5.83 14.14 4.44
CA HIS A 85 5.62 15.58 4.26
C HIS A 85 5.45 16.06 2.81
N ALA A 86 5.62 15.18 1.80
CA ALA A 86 5.47 15.54 0.38
C ALA A 86 4.00 15.61 -0.09
N ALA A 87 3.03 15.13 0.70
CA ALA A 87 1.61 15.08 0.35
C ALA A 87 0.87 16.44 0.35
N SER A 88 1.57 17.56 0.58
CA SER A 88 0.96 18.90 0.66
C SER A 88 1.04 19.73 -0.63
N LYS A 89 1.67 19.25 -1.71
CA LYS A 89 1.81 20.03 -2.96
C LYS A 89 0.75 19.71 -4.01
N SER A 90 -0.36 20.46 -3.90
CA SER A 90 -1.10 21.12 -4.98
C SER A 90 -1.73 20.27 -6.10
N VAL A 91 -3.02 19.96 -5.96
CA VAL A 91 -3.97 20.01 -7.09
C VAL A 91 -4.70 21.35 -7.00
N GLY A 92 -3.96 22.42 -7.27
CA GLY A 92 -4.51 23.76 -7.45
C GLY A 92 -5.16 23.83 -8.83
N LYS A 93 -6.49 23.79 -8.85
CA LYS A 93 -7.38 23.95 -10.01
C LYS A 93 -7.02 25.22 -10.79
N LYS A 94 -6.18 25.11 -11.82
CA LYS A 94 -5.87 26.21 -12.75
C LYS A 94 -6.82 26.09 -13.94
N SER A 95 -8.04 26.61 -13.77
CA SER A 95 -8.93 26.89 -14.90
C SER A 95 -8.26 27.94 -15.79
N ALA A 96 -7.64 27.46 -16.87
CA ALA A 96 -7.11 28.30 -17.93
C ALA A 96 -8.28 28.85 -18.75
N ALA A 97 -8.67 30.10 -18.47
CA ALA A 97 -9.45 30.90 -19.40
C ALA A 97 -8.58 31.22 -20.63
N LYS A 98 -9.05 30.86 -21.83
CA LYS A 98 -8.50 31.32 -23.11
C LYS A 98 -9.19 32.63 -23.55
N PRO A 99 -8.53 33.46 -24.38
CA PRO A 99 -8.73 34.90 -24.47
C PRO A 99 -9.77 35.32 -25.51
N ALA A 100 -10.38 36.48 -25.30
CA ALA A 100 -11.03 37.23 -26.37
C ALA A 100 -10.59 38.70 -26.29
N SER A 101 -9.78 39.09 -27.27
CA SER A 101 -9.33 40.45 -27.56
C SER A 101 -10.38 41.20 -28.39
N ALA A 102 -10.86 42.35 -27.90
CA ALA A 102 -11.37 43.46 -28.71
C ALA A 102 -11.27 44.79 -27.92
N LYS A 103 -10.45 45.72 -28.43
CA LYS A 103 -10.34 47.15 -28.07
C LYS A 103 -11.51 47.96 -28.71
N PRO A 104 -11.57 49.30 -28.61
CA PRO A 104 -11.47 50.21 -27.45
C PRO A 104 -12.63 51.25 -27.43
N GLY A 105 -12.99 51.84 -26.28
CA GLY A 105 -13.91 52.98 -26.31
C GLY A 105 -14.39 53.55 -24.97
N THR A 106 -13.95 54.78 -24.71
CA THR A 106 -14.66 55.86 -23.98
C THR A 106 -14.93 55.73 -22.47
N ALA A 107 -14.16 56.55 -21.75
CA ALA A 107 -14.62 57.51 -20.73
C ALA A 107 -15.27 56.99 -19.42
N LYS A 108 -14.48 57.16 -18.35
CA LYS A 108 -14.84 57.36 -16.93
C LYS A 108 -16.22 58.04 -16.72
N PRO A 109 -16.91 57.75 -15.60
CA PRO A 109 -16.61 58.57 -14.41
C PRO A 109 -16.51 57.79 -13.10
N ALA A 110 -15.71 58.38 -12.22
CA ALA A 110 -15.48 57.98 -10.85
C ALA A 110 -16.75 58.09 -9.99
N LYS A 111 -16.95 57.14 -9.08
CA LYS A 111 -17.44 57.46 -7.72
C LYS A 111 -16.99 56.40 -6.72
N LYS A 112 -16.06 56.83 -5.87
CA LYS A 112 -15.75 56.20 -4.59
C LYS A 112 -17.02 56.12 -3.73
N ALA A 113 -17.28 54.97 -3.14
CA ALA A 113 -17.97 54.88 -1.85
C ALA A 113 -17.60 53.56 -1.17
N ALA A 114 -16.43 53.53 -0.56
CA ALA A 114 -16.16 52.61 0.53
C ALA A 114 -16.77 53.20 1.81
N LYS A 115 -17.74 52.51 2.41
CA LYS A 115 -17.94 52.54 3.87
C LYS A 115 -18.40 51.15 4.34
N LYS A 116 -17.53 50.54 5.15
CA LYS A 116 -17.77 49.35 5.98
C LYS A 116 -18.74 49.69 7.16
N PRO A 117 -19.22 48.68 7.91
CA PRO A 117 -20.45 48.69 8.71
C PRO A 117 -20.26 49.05 10.20
N ALA A 118 -21.36 49.42 10.86
CA ALA A 118 -21.62 49.30 12.32
C ALA A 118 -23.13 49.54 12.53
N LYS A 119 -23.97 48.58 12.90
CA LYS A 119 -24.22 47.94 14.21
C LYS A 119 -24.73 48.91 15.30
N LYS A 120 -25.94 48.58 15.77
CA LYS A 120 -26.65 48.92 17.04
C LYS A 120 -27.21 50.34 17.22
N SER A 121 -28.53 50.42 17.35
CA SER A 121 -29.24 50.68 18.63
C SER A 121 -30.65 50.13 18.51
#